data_AF-A0A1G0YQ03-F1
#
_entry.id   AF-A0A1G0YQ03-F1
#
_cell.length_a   1.000
_cell.length_b   1.000
_cell.length_c   1.000
_cell.angle_alpha   90.00
_cell.angle_beta   90.00
_cell.angle_gamma   90.00
#
_symmetry.space_group_name_H-M   'P 1'
#
loop_
_entity.id
_entity.type
_entity.pdbx_description
1 polymer ?
#
loop_
_entity_poly.entity_id
_entity_poly.type
_entity_poly.pdbx_seq_one_letter_code
_entity_poly.pdbx_strand_id
1 'polypeptide(L)'
;MRDFKILWEVVTSVLEAVFTFIVHWVKFTMACHISPSIPIIIVCFLVLVFLLGSAFMAATVAEMKEKSRFLHFIGGICFPYFYPAAIYYFIPAPNEDYRPPKDIEKEKRGIESKRLTDALNEKIANDPFAALLKPKTEDAQAPETETAVPPVQENTQSDAQEFNQNYFTSLATDENGEFNGPFMIDFKDGRIVEASRIVNVMAEAIEIETAGDVDSIRKIRVPYSKISSCALKSNWMEGR
;
A
#
# COMPACT_ATOMS: atom_id res chain seq x y z
N MET A 1 -5.20 -13.17 -16.94
CA MET A 1 -6.57 -12.65 -16.71
C MET A 1 -7.68 -13.61 -17.14
N ARG A 2 -7.57 -14.30 -18.30
CA ARG A 2 -8.60 -15.25 -18.76
C ARG A 2 -8.87 -16.39 -17.76
N ASP A 3 -7.81 -17.00 -17.22
CA ASP A 3 -7.94 -18.15 -16.30
C ASP A 3 -8.60 -17.76 -14.96
N PHE A 4 -8.33 -16.55 -14.48
CA PHE A 4 -8.99 -16.00 -13.30
C PHE A 4 -10.50 -15.86 -13.51
N LYS A 5 -10.92 -15.36 -14.68
CA LYS A 5 -12.34 -15.20 -15.01
C LYS A 5 -13.06 -16.55 -15.06
N ILE A 6 -12.47 -17.54 -15.73
CA ILE A 6 -13.05 -18.89 -15.83
C ILE A 6 -13.22 -19.50 -14.44
N LEU A 7 -12.20 -19.41 -13.59
CA LEU A 7 -12.32 -19.99 -12.25
C LEU A 7 -13.30 -19.19 -11.38
N TRP A 8 -13.31 -17.87 -11.46
CA TRP A 8 -14.28 -17.04 -10.74
C TRP A 8 -15.70 -17.43 -11.13
N GLU A 9 -15.98 -17.62 -12.42
CA GLU A 9 -17.25 -18.14 -12.92
C GLU A 9 -17.55 -19.50 -12.29
N VAL A 10 -16.62 -20.45 -12.29
CA VAL A 10 -16.80 -21.77 -11.65
C VAL A 10 -17.14 -21.64 -10.16
N VAL A 11 -16.40 -20.84 -9.40
CA VAL A 11 -16.65 -20.65 -7.95
C VAL A 11 -18.02 -20.04 -7.72
N THR A 12 -18.38 -18.98 -8.46
CA THR A 12 -19.69 -18.33 -8.33
C THR A 12 -20.83 -19.26 -8.74
N SER A 13 -20.68 -20.04 -9.81
CA SER A 13 -21.68 -21.02 -10.24
C SER A 13 -21.86 -22.15 -9.24
N VAL A 14 -20.79 -22.61 -8.57
CA VAL A 14 -20.90 -23.61 -7.49
C VAL A 14 -21.67 -23.04 -6.30
N LEU A 15 -21.34 -21.82 -5.86
CA LEU A 15 -22.05 -21.16 -4.76
C LEU A 15 -23.52 -20.90 -5.11
N GLU A 16 -23.79 -20.45 -6.33
CA GLU A 16 -25.14 -20.25 -6.85
C GLU A 16 -25.93 -21.56 -6.92
N ALA A 17 -25.30 -22.66 -7.35
CA ALA A 17 -25.92 -23.97 -7.39
C ALA A 17 -26.28 -24.47 -5.98
N VAL A 18 -25.38 -24.30 -4.99
CA VAL A 18 -25.64 -24.64 -3.59
C VAL A 18 -26.80 -23.81 -3.02
N PHE A 19 -26.80 -22.49 -3.26
CA PHE A 19 -27.87 -21.62 -2.79
C PHE A 19 -29.20 -21.96 -3.45
N THR A 20 -29.19 -22.17 -4.77
CA THR A 20 -30.37 -22.57 -5.54
C THR A 20 -30.91 -23.91 -5.04
N PHE A 21 -30.04 -24.88 -4.75
CA PHE A 21 -30.43 -26.16 -4.16
C PHE A 21 -31.13 -25.97 -2.81
N ILE A 22 -30.56 -25.17 -1.90
CA ILE A 22 -31.17 -24.89 -0.58
C ILE A 22 -32.55 -24.25 -0.76
N VAL A 23 -32.66 -23.23 -1.63
CA VAL A 23 -33.94 -22.55 -1.91
C VAL A 23 -34.96 -23.52 -2.51
N HIS A 24 -34.55 -24.37 -3.47
CA HIS A 24 -35.43 -25.35 -4.09
C HIS A 24 -35.91 -26.39 -3.09
N TRP A 25 -35.01 -26.88 -2.24
CA TRP A 25 -35.33 -27.83 -1.18
C TRP A 25 -36.34 -27.24 -0.20
N VAL A 26 -36.13 -25.99 0.26
CA VAL A 26 -37.09 -25.29 1.13
C VAL A 26 -38.45 -25.16 0.44
N LYS A 27 -38.50 -24.68 -0.80
CA LYS A 27 -39.76 -24.56 -1.56
C LYS A 27 -40.48 -25.90 -1.72
N PHE A 28 -39.74 -26.96 -2.03
CA PHE A 28 -40.27 -28.31 -2.19
C PHE A 28 -40.86 -28.85 -0.87
N THR A 29 -40.14 -28.71 0.25
CA THR A 29 -40.66 -29.14 1.57
C THR A 29 -41.95 -28.41 1.94
N MET A 30 -42.01 -27.09 1.72
CA MET A 30 -43.22 -26.31 1.95
C MET A 30 -44.39 -26.72 1.05
N ALA A 31 -44.12 -27.06 -0.22
CA ALA A 31 -45.15 -27.56 -1.14
C ALA A 31 -45.72 -28.92 -0.71
N CYS A 32 -44.94 -29.73 0.00
CA CYS A 32 -45.39 -30.97 0.62
C CYS A 32 -46.04 -30.77 2.00
N HIS A 33 -46.25 -29.53 2.44
CA HIS A 33 -46.71 -29.18 3.81
C HIS A 33 -45.82 -29.73 4.94
N ILE A 34 -44.52 -29.92 4.65
CA ILE A 34 -43.51 -30.33 5.62
C ILE A 34 -42.70 -29.10 6.02
N SER A 35 -42.50 -28.88 7.32
CA SER A 35 -41.62 -27.81 7.77
C SER A 35 -40.16 -28.14 7.42
N PRO A 36 -39.39 -27.22 6.80
CA PRO A 36 -37.99 -27.46 6.53
C PRO A 36 -37.24 -27.72 7.84
N SER A 37 -36.48 -28.81 7.87
CA SER A 37 -35.70 -29.20 9.05
C SER A 37 -34.57 -28.20 9.29
N ILE A 38 -34.72 -27.36 10.32
CA ILE A 38 -33.68 -26.41 10.78
C ILE A 38 -32.33 -27.10 10.97
N PRO A 39 -32.23 -28.31 11.57
CA PRO A 39 -30.97 -29.04 11.65
C PRO A 39 -30.26 -29.24 10.31
N ILE A 40 -30.99 -29.53 9.22
CA ILE A 40 -30.39 -29.71 7.89
C ILE A 40 -29.77 -28.41 7.39
N ILE A 41 -30.46 -27.28 7.57
CA ILE A 41 -29.95 -25.96 7.18
C ILE A 41 -28.66 -25.63 7.96
N ILE A 42 -28.65 -25.89 9.27
CA ILE A 42 -27.47 -25.70 10.12
C ILE A 42 -26.31 -26.57 9.63
N VAL A 43 -26.55 -27.86 9.34
CA VAL A 43 -25.51 -28.76 8.83
C VAL A 43 -24.96 -28.28 7.49
N CYS A 44 -25.82 -27.86 6.55
CA CYS A 44 -25.38 -27.28 5.27
C CYS A 44 -24.49 -26.04 5.47
N PHE A 45 -24.88 -25.15 6.39
CA PHE A 45 -24.08 -23.97 6.72
C PHE A 45 -22.74 -24.32 7.34
N LEU A 46 -22.71 -25.28 8.28
CA LEU A 46 -21.47 -25.76 8.89
C LEU A 46 -20.52 -26.39 7.85
N VAL A 47 -21.05 -27.17 6.91
CA VAL A 47 -20.25 -27.72 5.79
C VAL A 47 -19.67 -26.59 4.94
N LEU A 48 -20.44 -25.56 4.63
CA LEU A 48 -19.96 -24.41 3.86
C LEU A 48 -18.85 -23.65 4.59
N VAL A 49 -19.04 -23.37 5.89
CA VAL A 49 -18.01 -22.73 6.74
C VAL A 49 -16.75 -23.59 6.82
N PHE A 50 -16.90 -24.90 6.97
CA PHE A 50 -15.79 -25.85 7.00
C PHE A 50 -14.97 -25.83 5.70
N LEU A 51 -15.63 -25.87 4.54
CA LEU A 51 -14.98 -25.81 3.23
C LEU A 51 -14.28 -24.47 2.99
N LEU A 52 -14.98 -23.36 3.20
CA LEU A 52 -14.43 -22.02 2.98
C LEU A 52 -13.31 -21.69 3.97
N GLY A 53 -13.48 -22.06 5.24
CA GLY A 53 -12.46 -21.87 6.27
C GLY A 53 -11.14 -22.56 5.92
N SER A 54 -11.21 -23.79 5.40
CA SER A 54 -10.02 -24.49 4.90
C SER A 54 -9.38 -23.79 3.70
N ALA A 55 -10.18 -23.32 2.74
CA ALA A 55 -9.71 -22.61 1.56
C ALA A 55 -8.96 -21.32 1.92
N PHE A 56 -9.52 -20.51 2.82
CA PHE A 56 -8.89 -19.29 3.30
C PHE A 56 -7.62 -19.59 4.12
N MET A 57 -7.66 -20.56 5.02
CA MET A 57 -6.48 -20.97 5.79
C MET A 57 -5.33 -21.40 4.86
N ALA A 58 -5.64 -22.18 3.81
CA ALA A 58 -4.64 -22.60 2.84
C ALA A 58 -4.05 -21.42 2.04
N ALA A 59 -4.91 -20.47 1.63
CA ALA A 59 -4.47 -19.26 0.94
C ALA A 59 -3.57 -18.39 1.82
N THR A 60 -3.89 -18.24 3.10
CA THR A 60 -3.09 -17.47 4.07
C THR A 60 -1.73 -18.12 4.33
N VAL A 61 -1.69 -19.44 4.57
CA VAL A 61 -0.41 -20.14 4.77
C VAL A 61 0.46 -20.06 3.51
N ALA A 62 -0.14 -20.11 2.33
CA ALA A 62 0.57 -19.91 1.08
C ALA A 62 1.14 -18.50 0.92
N GLU A 63 0.38 -17.46 1.31
CA GLU A 63 0.84 -16.07 1.30
C GLU A 63 2.05 -15.88 2.21
N MET A 64 1.99 -16.42 3.43
CA MET A 64 3.11 -16.40 4.38
C MET A 64 4.37 -17.10 3.85
N LYS A 65 4.22 -17.99 2.86
CA LYS A 65 5.31 -18.71 2.20
C LYS A 65 5.63 -18.18 0.79
N GLU A 66 5.14 -16.98 0.46
CA GLU A 66 5.34 -16.31 -0.84
C GLU A 66 4.91 -17.16 -2.04
N LYS A 67 3.86 -17.97 -1.88
CA LYS A 67 3.25 -18.76 -2.96
C LYS A 67 1.94 -18.14 -3.45
N SER A 68 1.44 -18.62 -4.58
CA SER A 68 0.21 -18.11 -5.19
C SER A 68 -1.01 -18.50 -4.36
N ARG A 69 -1.55 -17.51 -3.61
CA ARG A 69 -2.76 -17.65 -2.75
C ARG A 69 -3.89 -18.45 -3.40
N PHE A 70 -4.12 -18.18 -4.67
CA PHE A 70 -5.24 -18.72 -5.44
C PHE A 70 -5.18 -20.23 -5.67
N LEU A 71 -4.00 -20.77 -6.04
CA LEU A 71 -3.86 -22.20 -6.29
C LEU A 71 -4.05 -22.99 -4.99
N HIS A 72 -3.55 -22.43 -3.89
CA HIS A 72 -3.71 -23.01 -2.57
C HIS A 72 -5.13 -22.87 -2.01
N PHE A 73 -5.86 -21.80 -2.37
CA PHE A 73 -7.28 -21.67 -2.07
C PHE A 73 -8.09 -22.83 -2.68
N ILE A 74 -7.89 -23.11 -3.97
CA ILE A 74 -8.55 -24.25 -4.65
C ILE A 74 -8.17 -25.57 -3.99
N GLY A 75 -6.89 -25.76 -3.68
CA GLY A 75 -6.41 -26.94 -2.96
C GLY A 75 -7.10 -27.11 -1.59
N GLY A 76 -7.32 -26.01 -0.87
CA GLY A 76 -8.03 -26.01 0.41
C GLY A 76 -9.53 -26.32 0.31
N ILE A 77 -10.18 -26.05 -0.84
CA ILE A 77 -11.56 -26.49 -1.13
C ILE A 77 -11.58 -27.99 -1.44
N CYS A 78 -10.67 -28.47 -2.30
CA CYS A 78 -10.64 -29.88 -2.73
C CYS A 78 -10.29 -30.85 -1.59
N PHE A 79 -9.43 -30.42 -0.66
CA PHE A 79 -8.93 -31.25 0.44
C PHE A 79 -9.00 -30.49 1.77
N PRO A 80 -10.20 -30.37 2.37
CA PRO A 80 -10.42 -29.57 3.56
C PRO A 80 -9.54 -30.00 4.75
N TYR A 81 -8.92 -29.04 5.44
CA TYR A 81 -7.99 -29.21 6.58
C TYR A 81 -6.70 -29.99 6.32
N PHE A 82 -6.75 -31.07 5.55
CA PHE A 82 -5.57 -31.85 5.18
C PHE A 82 -4.59 -31.02 4.34
N TYR A 83 -5.10 -30.26 3.37
CA TYR A 83 -4.27 -29.42 2.51
C TYR A 83 -3.58 -28.26 3.22
N PRO A 84 -4.27 -27.39 3.99
CA PRO A 84 -3.59 -26.33 4.75
C PRO A 84 -2.53 -26.90 5.71
N ALA A 85 -2.79 -28.05 6.34
CA ALA A 85 -1.78 -28.73 7.17
C ALA A 85 -0.59 -29.22 6.32
N ALA A 86 -0.83 -29.86 5.18
CA ALA A 86 0.22 -30.34 4.30
C ALA A 86 1.12 -29.19 3.80
N ILE A 87 0.54 -28.08 3.32
CA ILE A 87 1.36 -26.95 2.85
C ILE A 87 2.13 -26.28 3.99
N TYR A 88 1.58 -26.28 5.21
CA TYR A 88 2.25 -25.73 6.38
C TYR A 88 3.57 -26.48 6.68
N TYR A 89 3.54 -27.81 6.64
CA TYR A 89 4.70 -28.66 6.93
C TYR A 89 5.64 -28.89 5.75
N PHE A 90 5.12 -29.06 4.52
CA PHE A 90 5.93 -29.47 3.37
C PHE A 90 6.53 -28.32 2.57
N ILE A 91 5.93 -27.13 2.59
CA ILE A 91 6.49 -25.98 1.88
C ILE A 91 7.45 -25.27 2.85
N PRO A 92 8.75 -25.18 2.56
CA PRO A 92 9.68 -24.44 3.42
C PRO A 92 9.30 -22.96 3.47
N ALA A 93 9.60 -22.30 4.60
CA ALA A 93 9.51 -20.85 4.66
C ALA A 93 10.50 -20.24 3.64
N PRO A 94 10.19 -19.08 3.05
CA PRO A 94 11.15 -18.36 2.23
C PRO A 94 12.44 -18.16 3.04
N ASN A 95 13.59 -18.50 2.45
CA ASN A 95 14.88 -18.25 3.07
C ASN A 95 15.04 -16.74 3.27
N GLU A 96 15.25 -16.29 4.51
CA GLU A 96 15.50 -14.88 4.83
C GLU A 96 16.65 -14.28 3.99
N ASP A 97 17.59 -15.14 3.58
CA ASP A 97 18.78 -14.77 2.81
C ASP A 97 18.50 -14.51 1.31
N TYR A 98 17.40 -15.01 0.77
CA TYR A 98 17.02 -14.75 -0.63
C TYR A 98 15.91 -13.70 -0.68
N ARG A 99 16.25 -12.46 -0.31
CA ARG A 99 15.48 -11.31 -0.80
C ARG A 99 15.97 -11.02 -2.21
N PRO A 100 15.14 -11.15 -3.26
CA PRO A 100 15.54 -10.67 -4.58
C PRO A 100 15.97 -9.21 -4.42
N PRO A 101 17.13 -8.80 -4.99
CA PRO A 101 17.62 -7.44 -4.85
C PRO A 101 16.48 -6.47 -5.20
N LYS A 102 16.14 -5.56 -4.28
CA LYS A 102 15.03 -4.60 -4.42
C LYS A 102 15.10 -3.82 -5.75
N ASP A 103 16.28 -3.74 -6.32
CA ASP A 103 16.58 -3.10 -7.60
C ASP A 103 15.89 -3.80 -8.79
N ILE A 104 15.73 -5.13 -8.75
CA ILE A 104 15.12 -5.90 -9.85
C ILE A 104 13.61 -5.61 -9.94
N GLU A 105 12.93 -5.40 -8.81
CA GLU A 105 11.51 -5.03 -8.83
C GLU A 105 11.30 -3.57 -9.24
N LYS A 106 12.19 -2.68 -8.80
CA LYS A 106 12.14 -1.26 -9.18
C LYS A 106 12.38 -1.09 -10.67
N GLU A 107 13.31 -1.87 -11.23
CA GLU A 107 13.58 -1.91 -12.67
C GLU A 107 12.39 -2.45 -13.46
N LYS A 108 11.78 -3.57 -13.03
CA LYS A 108 10.58 -4.12 -13.69
C LYS A 108 9.41 -3.14 -13.69
N ARG A 109 9.14 -2.48 -12.55
CA ARG A 109 8.08 -1.45 -12.45
C ARG A 109 8.41 -0.22 -13.31
N GLY A 110 9.68 0.18 -13.39
CA GLY A 110 10.13 1.26 -14.27
C GLY A 110 9.95 0.93 -15.76
N ILE A 111 10.27 -0.30 -16.17
CA ILE A 111 10.08 -0.78 -17.55
C ILE A 111 8.59 -0.82 -17.91
N GLU A 112 7.75 -1.31 -17.01
CA GLU A 112 6.30 -1.40 -17.23
C GLU A 112 5.65 -0.01 -17.32
N SER A 113 6.04 0.92 -16.44
CA SER A 113 5.59 2.32 -16.50
C SER A 113 5.99 2.99 -17.81
N LYS A 114 7.23 2.78 -18.28
CA LYS A 114 7.70 3.32 -19.58
C LYS A 114 6.88 2.77 -20.73
N ARG A 115 6.62 1.47 -20.75
CA ARG A 115 5.77 0.85 -21.80
C ARG A 115 4.35 1.39 -21.81
N LEU A 116 3.77 1.66 -20.64
CA LEU A 116 2.45 2.26 -20.52
C LEU A 116 2.42 3.70 -21.04
N THR A 117 3.44 4.51 -20.73
CA THR A 117 3.54 5.88 -21.26
C THR A 117 3.76 5.90 -22.77
N ASP A 118 4.58 4.99 -23.29
CA ASP A 118 4.83 4.89 -24.74
C ASP A 118 3.56 4.48 -25.49
N ALA A 119 2.83 3.47 -24.98
CA ALA A 119 1.56 3.03 -25.54
C ALA A 119 0.46 4.10 -25.47
N LEU A 120 0.48 4.94 -24.44
CA LEU A 120 -0.46 6.06 -24.31
C LEU A 120 -0.14 7.16 -25.33
N ASN A 121 1.15 7.52 -25.46
CA ASN A 121 1.60 8.50 -26.44
C ASN A 121 1.30 8.06 -27.88
N GLU A 122 1.48 6.77 -28.19
CA GLU A 122 1.14 6.21 -29.50
C GLU A 122 -0.37 6.29 -29.79
N LYS A 123 -1.22 6.05 -28.78
CA LYS A 123 -2.68 6.21 -28.92
C LYS A 123 -3.08 7.67 -29.12
N ILE A 124 -2.45 8.60 -28.40
CA ILE A 124 -2.71 10.04 -28.54
C ILE A 124 -2.27 10.54 -29.92
N ALA A 125 -1.14 10.07 -30.44
CA ALA A 125 -0.64 10.46 -31.76
C ALA A 125 -1.58 10.04 -32.91
N ASN A 126 -2.33 8.96 -32.74
CA ASN A 126 -3.23 8.42 -33.75
C ASN A 126 -4.70 8.87 -33.57
N ASP A 127 -5.02 9.66 -32.52
CA ASP A 127 -6.38 10.13 -32.28
C ASP A 127 -6.69 11.38 -33.13
N PRO A 128 -7.66 11.33 -34.07
CA PRO A 128 -8.03 12.47 -34.91
C PRO A 128 -8.58 13.68 -34.13
N PHE A 129 -8.93 13.51 -32.85
CA PHE A 129 -9.38 14.60 -31.96
C PHE A 129 -8.26 15.21 -31.11
N ALA A 130 -7.06 14.63 -31.04
CA ALA A 130 -5.96 15.13 -30.21
C ALA A 130 -5.49 16.54 -30.59
N ALA A 131 -5.70 16.96 -31.85
CA ALA A 131 -5.38 18.30 -32.33
C ALA A 131 -6.22 19.41 -31.67
N LEU A 132 -7.37 19.08 -31.06
CA LEU A 132 -8.27 20.05 -30.40
C LEU A 132 -7.94 20.27 -28.91
N LEU A 133 -7.08 19.45 -28.31
CA LEU A 133 -6.66 19.54 -26.92
C LEU A 133 -5.24 20.09 -26.79
N LYS A 134 -4.90 21.18 -27.50
CA LYS A 134 -3.67 21.92 -27.17
C LYS A 134 -3.84 22.54 -25.78
N PRO A 135 -3.04 22.16 -24.77
CA PRO A 135 -3.07 22.83 -23.49
C PRO A 135 -2.71 24.30 -23.72
N LYS A 136 -3.62 25.18 -23.34
CA LYS A 136 -3.40 26.62 -23.29
C LYS A 136 -2.33 26.85 -22.23
N THR A 137 -1.08 27.01 -22.67
CA THR A 137 0.03 27.46 -21.83
C THR A 137 -0.35 28.84 -21.31
N GLU A 138 -0.87 28.90 -20.09
CA GLU A 138 -1.16 30.14 -19.39
C GLU A 138 0.14 30.65 -18.78
N ASP A 139 0.67 31.71 -19.40
CA ASP A 139 1.71 32.57 -18.86
C ASP A 139 1.24 33.16 -17.53
N ALA A 140 1.72 32.61 -16.42
CA ALA A 140 1.61 33.22 -15.10
C ALA A 140 2.92 33.93 -14.76
N GLN A 141 3.01 35.21 -15.12
CA GLN A 141 3.98 36.16 -14.59
C GLN A 141 3.78 36.30 -13.07
N ALA A 142 4.83 36.03 -12.30
CA ALA A 142 4.91 36.35 -10.87
C ALA A 142 5.37 37.81 -10.69
N PRO A 143 4.76 38.59 -9.79
CA PRO A 143 5.22 39.93 -9.46
C PRO A 143 6.37 39.89 -8.45
N GLU A 144 7.46 40.59 -8.78
CA GLU A 144 8.55 40.95 -7.89
C GLU A 144 8.02 41.86 -6.77
N THR A 145 8.32 41.53 -5.51
CA THR A 145 8.12 42.46 -4.39
C THR A 145 9.42 42.58 -3.62
N GLU A 146 10.09 43.69 -3.87
CA GLU A 146 11.16 44.29 -3.09
C GLU A 146 10.65 44.60 -1.67
N THR A 147 11.37 44.17 -0.62
CA THR A 147 11.18 44.77 0.70
C THR A 147 12.48 44.77 1.50
N ALA A 148 12.70 45.91 2.14
CA ALA A 148 13.94 46.40 2.71
C ALA A 148 14.34 45.76 4.05
N VAL A 149 15.66 45.75 4.29
CA VAL A 149 16.33 45.45 5.56
C VAL A 149 16.29 46.68 6.49
N PRO A 150 15.97 46.55 7.79
CA PRO A 150 16.93 46.90 8.85
C PRO A 150 16.74 46.04 10.15
N PRO A 151 17.46 46.30 11.26
CA PRO A 151 18.76 45.76 11.61
C PRO A 151 18.74 44.81 12.84
N VAL A 152 19.90 44.17 13.04
CA VAL A 152 20.26 43.23 14.12
C VAL A 152 20.01 43.78 15.53
N GLN A 153 19.38 42.98 16.38
CA GLN A 153 19.53 43.02 17.84
C GLN A 153 19.82 41.61 18.36
N GLU A 154 21.01 41.43 18.94
CA GLU A 154 21.31 40.34 19.86
C GLU A 154 20.50 40.54 21.14
N ASN A 155 19.67 39.56 21.51
CA ASN A 155 19.59 39.15 22.90
C ASN A 155 19.01 37.75 23.09
N THR A 156 19.73 37.02 23.92
CA THR A 156 19.67 35.61 24.30
C THR A 156 18.35 35.19 24.99
N GLN A 157 18.06 33.89 24.90
CA GLN A 157 17.21 33.05 25.78
C GLN A 157 15.73 32.86 25.43
N SER A 158 15.49 31.99 24.45
CA SER A 158 14.77 30.70 24.57
C SER A 158 14.38 30.28 23.16
N ASP A 159 15.33 29.73 22.41
CA ASP A 159 15.18 29.46 20.98
C ASP A 159 14.06 28.45 20.72
N ALA A 160 12.85 28.96 20.49
CA ALA A 160 11.83 28.25 19.76
C ALA A 160 12.37 28.12 18.33
N GLN A 161 13.06 27.02 18.07
CA GLN A 161 13.65 26.70 16.77
C GLN A 161 12.57 26.87 15.69
N GLU A 162 12.72 27.89 14.85
CA GLU A 162 11.73 28.19 13.82
C GLU A 162 11.97 27.28 12.62
N PHE A 163 11.08 26.30 12.45
CA PHE A 163 11.12 25.36 11.33
C PHE A 163 10.73 26.06 10.02
N ASN A 164 11.73 26.35 9.18
CA ASN A 164 11.55 26.98 7.88
C ASN A 164 12.20 26.16 6.74
N GLN A 165 11.94 26.56 5.49
CA GLN A 165 12.48 25.89 4.31
C GLN A 165 14.01 25.83 4.31
N ASN A 166 14.69 26.89 4.75
CA ASN A 166 16.15 26.95 4.75
C ASN A 166 16.74 25.91 5.72
N TYR A 167 16.13 25.76 6.91
CA TYR A 167 16.52 24.77 7.90
C TYR A 167 16.42 23.34 7.37
N PHE A 168 15.30 22.96 6.74
CA PHE A 168 15.17 21.61 6.21
C PHE A 168 15.99 21.38 4.95
N THR A 169 16.28 22.42 4.17
CA THR A 169 17.16 22.30 2.99
C THR A 169 18.59 21.97 3.42
N SER A 170 19.13 22.67 4.43
CA SER A 170 20.45 22.35 4.96
C SER A 170 20.50 21.02 5.71
N LEU A 171 19.38 20.58 6.29
CA LEU A 171 19.29 19.29 6.96
C LEU A 171 19.16 18.11 5.98
N ALA A 172 18.49 18.31 4.84
CA ALA A 172 18.17 17.24 3.89
C ALA A 172 19.36 16.80 3.02
N THR A 173 20.32 17.69 2.76
CA THR A 173 21.48 17.41 1.92
C THR A 173 22.80 17.73 2.63
N ASP A 174 23.81 16.89 2.44
CA ASP A 174 25.16 17.18 2.90
C ASP A 174 25.91 18.15 1.96
N GLU A 175 27.15 18.50 2.30
CA GLU A 175 28.01 19.37 1.47
C GLU A 175 28.32 18.78 0.08
N ASN A 176 28.14 17.46 -0.11
CA ASN A 176 28.34 16.76 -1.36
C ASN A 176 27.05 16.65 -2.21
N GLY A 177 25.92 17.13 -1.68
CA GLY A 177 24.60 17.02 -2.32
C GLY A 177 23.97 15.63 -2.20
N GLU A 178 24.49 14.75 -1.34
CA GLU A 178 23.87 13.49 -0.99
C GLU A 178 22.77 13.69 0.04
N PHE A 179 21.72 12.86 -0.02
CA PHE A 179 20.60 12.93 0.91
C PHE A 179 21.03 12.43 2.30
N ASN A 180 20.85 13.27 3.31
CA ASN A 180 21.01 12.89 4.70
C ASN A 180 19.77 12.14 5.22
N GLY A 181 19.97 11.26 6.21
CA GLY A 181 18.93 10.46 6.86
C GLY A 181 19.49 9.19 7.50
N PRO A 182 18.73 8.46 8.33
CA PRO A 182 17.31 8.65 8.71
C PRO A 182 17.09 9.73 9.81
N PHE A 183 15.88 10.28 9.87
CA PHE A 183 15.46 11.33 10.80
C PHE A 183 14.36 10.85 11.75
N MET A 184 14.35 11.41 12.96
CA MET A 184 13.27 11.31 13.93
C MET A 184 12.54 12.65 13.99
N ILE A 185 11.24 12.63 13.70
CA ILE A 185 10.39 13.83 13.70
C ILE A 185 9.36 13.68 14.82
N ASP A 186 9.40 14.60 15.77
CA ASP A 186 8.41 14.71 16.83
C ASP A 186 7.36 15.75 16.46
N PHE A 187 6.10 15.38 16.57
CA PHE A 187 4.97 16.23 16.27
C PHE A 187 4.45 16.87 17.54
N LYS A 188 3.84 18.06 17.41
CA LYS A 188 3.20 18.76 18.55
C LYS A 188 2.07 17.96 19.22
N ASP A 189 1.55 16.94 18.54
CA ASP A 189 0.54 16.02 19.08
C ASP A 189 1.14 14.82 19.86
N GLY A 190 2.47 14.79 20.03
CA GLY A 190 3.19 13.75 20.76
C GLY A 190 3.47 12.48 19.95
N ARG A 191 3.17 12.47 18.65
CA ARG A 191 3.55 11.36 17.75
C ARG A 191 5.00 11.52 17.32
N ILE A 192 5.72 10.41 17.25
CA ILE A 192 7.08 10.35 16.73
C ILE A 192 7.08 9.51 15.46
N VAL A 193 7.63 10.02 14.38
CA VAL A 193 7.74 9.32 13.10
C VAL A 193 9.20 9.19 12.70
N GLU A 194 9.59 7.97 12.32
CA GLU A 194 10.88 7.71 11.68
C GLU A 194 10.77 7.95 10.17
N ALA A 195 11.46 8.99 9.69
CA ALA A 195 11.59 9.29 8.28
C ALA A 195 12.90 8.72 7.74
N SER A 196 12.85 7.94 6.68
CA SER A 196 14.05 7.44 6.01
C SER A 196 14.86 8.56 5.37
N ARG A 197 14.17 9.55 4.77
CA ARG A 197 14.77 10.77 4.20
C ARG A 197 13.73 11.85 3.93
N ILE A 198 14.20 13.09 3.76
CA ILE A 198 13.40 14.22 3.27
C ILE A 198 13.56 14.27 1.74
N VAL A 199 12.45 14.14 1.01
CA VAL A 199 12.44 14.06 -0.47
C VAL A 199 12.32 15.44 -1.10
N ASN A 200 11.48 16.29 -0.50
CA ASN A 200 11.19 17.60 -1.04
C ASN A 200 10.93 18.59 0.10
N VAL A 201 11.43 19.81 -0.04
CA VAL A 201 11.27 20.89 0.93
C VAL A 201 10.48 22.01 0.24
N MET A 202 9.29 22.30 0.78
CA MET A 202 8.38 23.32 0.24
C MET A 202 8.34 24.54 1.17
N ALA A 203 7.68 25.62 0.75
CA ALA A 203 7.60 26.84 1.55
C ALA A 203 6.95 26.66 2.94
N GLU A 204 5.97 25.77 3.07
CA GLU A 204 5.19 25.57 4.31
C GLU A 204 5.21 24.14 4.87
N ALA A 205 5.85 23.20 4.15
CA ALA A 205 5.82 21.78 4.46
C ALA A 205 7.03 21.04 3.89
N ILE A 206 7.34 19.88 4.47
CA ILE A 206 8.29 18.90 3.93
C ILE A 206 7.58 17.64 3.47
N GLU A 207 8.12 16.99 2.45
CA GLU A 207 7.71 15.66 2.02
C GLU A 207 8.75 14.65 2.48
N ILE A 208 8.33 13.72 3.32
CA ILE A 208 9.20 12.69 3.91
C ILE A 208 8.83 11.31 3.38
N GLU A 209 9.83 10.45 3.26
CA GLU A 209 9.64 9.02 3.01
C GLU A 209 9.71 8.25 4.32
N THR A 210 8.69 7.42 4.59
CA THR A 210 8.60 6.56 5.77
C THR A 210 8.55 5.10 5.34
N ALA A 211 9.15 4.22 6.14
CA ALA A 211 9.03 2.77 5.95
C ALA A 211 7.67 2.29 6.48
N GLY A 212 6.81 1.76 5.61
CA GLY A 212 5.53 1.15 6.01
C GLY A 212 5.67 -0.32 6.43
N ASP A 213 4.58 -0.90 6.96
CA ASP A 213 4.53 -2.24 7.57
C ASP A 213 4.98 -3.41 6.67
N VAL A 214 5.04 -3.21 5.35
CA VAL A 214 5.43 -4.24 4.36
C VAL A 214 6.10 -3.58 3.17
N ASP A 215 7.37 -3.20 3.30
CA ASP A 215 8.28 -2.68 2.25
C ASP A 215 7.71 -1.56 1.34
N SER A 216 6.61 -0.93 1.78
CA SER A 216 5.94 0.15 1.08
C SER A 216 6.52 1.46 1.59
N ILE A 217 7.24 2.15 0.71
CA ILE A 217 7.67 3.52 0.97
C ILE A 217 6.41 4.40 0.88
N ARG A 218 6.07 5.06 1.98
CA ARG A 218 4.97 6.03 2.00
C ARG A 218 5.56 7.43 2.02
N LYS A 219 5.14 8.24 1.04
CA LYS A 219 5.43 9.67 1.01
C LYS A 219 4.35 10.42 1.77
N ILE A 220 4.77 11.23 2.75
CA ILE A 220 3.86 11.97 3.62
C ILE A 220 4.28 13.43 3.59
N ARG A 221 3.30 14.32 3.40
CA ARG A 221 3.49 15.77 3.50
C ARG A 221 3.23 16.24 4.92
N VAL A 222 4.23 16.87 5.54
CA VAL A 222 4.21 17.34 6.93
C VAL A 222 4.36 18.86 6.96
N PRO A 223 3.34 19.61 7.40
CA PRO A 223 3.44 21.06 7.59
C PRO A 223 4.38 21.43 8.74
N TYR A 224 5.15 22.53 8.58
CA TYR A 224 6.07 23.01 9.62
C TYR A 224 5.38 23.34 10.94
N SER A 225 4.15 23.85 10.87
CA SER A 225 3.35 24.20 12.04
C SER A 225 3.09 23.01 12.99
N LYS A 226 3.18 21.78 12.49
CA LYS A 226 2.94 20.54 13.25
C LYS A 226 4.21 19.91 13.83
N ILE A 227 5.39 20.34 13.38
CA ILE A 227 6.68 19.80 13.84
C ILE A 227 7.04 20.47 15.17
N SER A 228 7.40 19.66 16.16
CA SER A 228 7.91 20.10 17.45
C SER A 228 9.44 20.00 17.49
N SER A 229 9.99 18.90 16.99
CA SER A 229 11.44 18.73 16.82
C SER A 229 11.77 17.82 15.65
N CYS A 230 12.96 17.98 15.08
CA CYS A 230 13.50 17.11 14.03
C CYS A 230 15.00 16.96 14.24
N ALA A 231 15.49 15.72 14.28
CA ALA A 231 16.92 15.44 14.36
C ALA A 231 17.28 14.17 13.59
N LEU A 232 18.57 13.99 13.28
CA LEU A 232 19.10 12.72 12.80
C LEU A 232 18.87 11.63 13.85
N LYS A 233 18.54 10.42 13.39
CA LYS A 233 18.30 9.27 14.27
C LYS A 233 19.52 8.95 15.15
N SER A 234 20.74 9.15 14.64
CA SER A 234 21.98 9.01 15.41
C SER A 234 21.98 9.93 16.63
N ASN A 235 21.74 11.22 16.41
CA ASN A 235 21.80 12.25 17.45
C ASN A 235 20.65 12.10 18.45
N TRP A 236 19.50 11.60 17.99
CA TRP A 236 18.35 11.34 18.85
C TRP A 236 18.58 10.21 19.86
N MET A 237 19.37 9.20 19.49
CA MET A 237 19.67 8.05 20.36
C MET A 237 20.73 8.37 21.41
N GLU A 238 21.61 9.35 21.17
CA GLU A 238 22.66 9.77 22.12
C GLU A 238 22.13 10.67 23.26
N GLY A 239 20.96 11.29 23.06
CA GLY A 239 20.37 12.24 24.01
C GLY A 239 19.34 11.65 25.00
N ARG A 240 19.24 10.32 25.12
CA ARG A 240 18.32 9.62 26.05
C ARG A 240 19.04 8.70 27.01
#